data_AF-A0A8C9L511-F1
#
_entry.id   AF-A0A8C9L511-F1
#
_cell.length_a   1.000
_cell.length_b   1.000
_cell.length_c   1.000
_cell.angle_alpha   90.00
_cell.angle_beta   90.00
_cell.angle_gamma   90.00
#
_symmetry.space_group_name_H-M   'P 1'
#
loop_
_entity.id
_entity.type
_entity.pdbx_description
1 polymer ?
#
loop_
_entity_poly.entity_id
_entity_poly.type
_entity_poly.pdbx_seq_one_letter_code
_entity_poly.pdbx_strand_id
1 'polypeptide(L)'
;MSGTGVHGALQLLRSLPKVSLANLRPSPGSKKPERRRGRGQHRGRKCGRGHKGERQRGNRPRLGFEGGQTPFYLSIPKYGFNEGHSCRRQYHPLSLQRLQYLIDLGRVDPTQPIDLTQLTNARGVTIQPLKRDYGVQLVEEVGIQYKYIISGSIKSVFYKVHKAFLAHHK
;
A
#
# COMPACT_ATOMS: atom_id res chain seq x y z
N MET A 1 45.80 10.51 6.84
CA MET A 1 44.82 9.48 6.43
C MET A 1 43.42 9.98 6.79
N SER A 2 42.73 10.56 5.82
CA SER A 2 41.37 11.11 5.99
C SER A 2 40.39 9.95 6.21
N GLY A 3 39.95 9.74 7.45
CA GLY A 3 39.01 8.68 7.78
C GLY A 3 37.70 8.88 7.00
N THR A 4 37.46 8.03 6.01
CA THR A 4 36.22 8.02 5.23
C THR A 4 35.08 7.44 6.07
N GLY A 5 33.86 7.98 5.89
CA GLY A 5 32.66 7.50 6.58
C GLY A 5 32.46 8.09 7.98
N VAL A 6 32.10 7.23 8.95
CA VAL A 6 31.62 7.65 10.29
C VAL A 6 32.68 8.38 11.10
N HIS A 7 33.93 7.92 11.05
CA HIS A 7 35.01 8.52 11.83
C HIS A 7 35.33 9.96 11.39
N GLY A 8 35.26 10.24 10.07
CA GLY A 8 35.41 11.59 9.54
C GLY A 8 34.26 12.51 9.94
N ALA A 9 33.02 12.03 9.88
CA ALA A 9 31.85 12.79 10.31
C ALA A 9 31.91 13.16 11.80
N LEU A 10 32.29 12.22 12.67
CA LEU A 10 32.45 12.47 14.11
C LEU A 10 33.59 13.45 14.40
N GLN A 11 34.71 13.38 13.67
CA GLN A 11 35.81 14.33 13.80
C GLN A 11 35.38 15.74 13.43
N LEU A 12 34.56 15.91 12.38
CA LEU A 12 34.00 17.20 12.00
C LEU A 12 33.03 17.75 13.06
N LEU A 13 32.14 16.91 13.59
CA LEU A 13 31.18 17.33 14.63
C LEU A 13 31.84 17.82 15.92
N ARG A 14 33.05 17.33 16.26
CA ARG A 14 33.82 17.82 17.42
C ARG A 14 34.30 19.26 17.26
N SER A 15 34.50 19.74 16.03
CA SER A 15 34.97 21.10 15.73
C SER A 15 33.83 22.12 15.57
N LEU A 16 32.60 21.65 15.35
CA LEU A 16 31.42 22.48 15.09
C LEU A 16 30.75 22.92 16.39
N PRO A 17 29.99 24.03 16.36
CA PRO A 17 29.24 24.48 17.53
C PRO A 17 28.21 23.42 17.98
N LYS A 18 27.86 23.45 19.26
CA LYS A 18 26.88 22.53 19.85
C LYS A 18 25.55 22.58 19.10
N VAL A 19 24.99 21.41 18.81
CA VAL A 19 23.64 21.29 18.23
C VAL A 19 22.62 21.85 19.23
N SER A 20 21.77 22.75 18.77
CA SER A 20 20.75 23.44 19.56
C SER A 20 19.47 23.60 18.73
N LEU A 21 18.35 23.95 19.35
CA LEU A 21 17.09 24.14 18.62
C LEU A 21 17.21 25.21 17.51
N ALA A 22 18.13 26.17 17.65
CA ALA A 22 18.33 27.24 16.69
C ALA A 22 19.02 26.82 15.38
N ASN A 23 19.82 25.75 15.38
CA ASN A 23 20.59 25.31 14.21
C ASN A 23 20.01 24.09 13.48
N LEU A 24 18.85 23.60 13.91
CA LEU A 24 18.11 22.55 13.21
C LEU A 24 17.55 23.07 11.89
N ARG A 25 17.81 22.34 10.81
CA ARG A 25 17.26 22.61 9.49
C ARG A 25 16.67 21.34 8.90
N PRO A 26 15.54 21.42 8.18
CA PRO A 26 15.01 20.27 7.46
C PRO A 26 16.01 19.84 6.37
N SER A 27 15.95 18.57 5.99
CA SER A 27 16.71 18.07 4.85
C SER A 27 16.40 18.91 3.60
N PRO A 28 17.43 19.33 2.82
CA PRO A 28 17.22 20.17 1.66
C PRO A 28 16.23 19.52 0.68
N GLY A 29 15.25 20.28 0.22
CA GLY A 29 14.20 19.80 -0.69
C GLY A 29 12.99 19.12 -0.03
N SER A 30 13.05 18.77 1.26
CA SER A 30 11.91 18.19 1.99
C SER A 30 10.72 19.17 2.07
N LYS A 31 11.01 20.47 2.25
CA LYS A 31 10.00 21.53 2.24
C LYS A 31 10.08 22.33 0.95
N LYS A 32 9.01 22.29 0.16
CA LYS A 32 8.89 23.14 -1.04
C LYS A 32 8.64 24.59 -0.61
N PRO A 33 9.29 25.58 -1.24
CA PRO A 33 9.06 26.99 -0.93
C PRO A 33 7.60 27.38 -1.22
N GLU A 34 6.98 28.10 -0.29
CA GLU A 34 5.59 28.52 -0.42
C GLU A 34 5.47 29.58 -1.53
N ARG A 35 4.67 29.28 -2.57
CA ARG A 35 4.36 30.25 -3.64
C ARG A 35 2.93 30.75 -3.46
N ARG A 36 2.79 31.90 -2.80
CA ARG A 36 1.48 32.54 -2.57
C ARG A 36 0.94 33.15 -3.86
N ARG A 37 -0.30 32.79 -4.21
CA ARG A 37 -1.03 33.40 -5.34
C ARG A 37 -1.56 34.77 -4.93
N GLY A 38 -1.68 35.69 -5.88
CA GLY A 38 -2.24 37.03 -5.62
C GLY A 38 -1.27 38.04 -5.01
N ARG A 39 0.03 37.72 -4.95
CA ARG A 39 1.09 38.62 -4.48
C ARG A 39 2.20 38.73 -5.51
N GLY A 40 2.78 39.92 -5.63
CA GLY A 40 3.92 40.21 -6.51
C GLY A 40 3.60 40.13 -8.00
N GLN A 41 4.62 40.38 -8.82
CA GLN A 41 4.51 40.37 -10.28
C GLN A 41 4.26 38.96 -10.81
N HIS A 42 4.98 37.96 -10.29
CA HIS A 42 4.77 36.56 -10.66
C HIS A 42 3.58 35.97 -9.90
N ARG A 43 2.50 35.63 -10.62
CA ARG A 43 1.25 35.05 -10.09
C ARG A 43 0.37 36.01 -9.29
N GLY A 44 0.57 37.33 -9.41
CA GLY A 44 -0.33 38.35 -8.88
C GLY A 44 -1.57 38.53 -9.75
N ARG A 45 -1.47 39.31 -10.83
CA ARG A 45 -2.60 39.82 -11.63
C ARG A 45 -3.73 38.81 -11.89
N LYS A 46 -3.44 37.68 -12.55
CA LYS A 46 -4.46 36.65 -12.87
C LYS A 46 -4.44 35.47 -11.91
N CYS A 47 -3.52 35.42 -10.93
CA CYS A 47 -3.38 34.30 -9.99
C CYS A 47 -3.28 32.89 -10.62
N GLY A 48 -2.92 32.79 -11.90
CA GLY A 48 -2.95 31.53 -12.67
C GLY A 48 -4.35 31.02 -13.03
N ARG A 49 -5.40 31.85 -12.91
CA ARG A 49 -6.80 31.51 -13.21
C ARG A 49 -7.20 31.77 -14.68
N GLY A 50 -6.45 32.60 -15.41
CA GLY A 50 -6.76 32.97 -16.80
C GLY A 50 -7.57 34.26 -16.91
N HIS A 51 -8.23 34.48 -18.06
CA HIS A 51 -9.08 35.64 -18.34
C HIS A 51 -10.55 35.24 -18.42
N LYS A 52 -11.43 36.03 -17.77
CA LYS A 52 -12.90 35.97 -17.82
C LYS A 52 -13.45 34.52 -17.79
N GLY A 53 -14.73 34.37 -18.10
CA GLY A 53 -15.40 33.07 -18.16
C GLY A 53 -15.45 32.31 -16.83
N GLU A 54 -15.94 31.08 -16.93
CA GLU A 54 -16.18 30.18 -15.79
C GLU A 54 -14.88 29.78 -15.07
N ARG A 55 -13.77 29.65 -15.81
CA ARG A 55 -12.45 29.30 -15.23
C ARG A 55 -11.93 30.37 -14.26
N GLN A 56 -12.14 31.65 -14.55
CA GLN A 56 -11.73 32.72 -13.64
C GLN A 56 -12.68 32.84 -12.44
N ARG A 57 -13.99 32.67 -12.70
CA ARG A 57 -15.07 32.84 -11.70
C ARG A 57 -15.21 31.64 -10.76
N GLY A 58 -14.64 30.49 -11.11
CA GLY A 58 -14.71 29.27 -10.32
C GLY A 58 -15.97 28.43 -10.56
N ASN A 59 -16.81 28.82 -11.52
CA ASN A 59 -18.11 28.20 -11.78
C ASN A 59 -18.02 27.16 -12.91
N ARG A 60 -16.98 26.32 -12.89
CA ARG A 60 -16.84 25.28 -13.90
C ARG A 60 -17.93 24.21 -13.72
N PRO A 61 -18.44 23.63 -14.82
CA PRO A 61 -19.31 22.47 -14.75
C PRO A 61 -18.66 21.30 -14.00
N ARG A 62 -19.48 20.38 -13.53
CA ARG A 62 -19.04 19.15 -12.85
C ARG A 62 -18.07 18.34 -13.72
N LEU A 63 -17.20 17.57 -13.06
CA LEU A 63 -16.30 16.64 -13.76
C LEU A 63 -17.14 15.66 -14.60
N GLY A 64 -16.74 15.45 -15.86
CA GLY A 64 -17.47 14.62 -16.82
C GLY A 64 -18.49 15.37 -17.69
N PHE A 65 -18.62 16.69 -17.57
CA PHE A 65 -19.45 17.49 -18.49
C PHE A 65 -18.69 17.83 -19.79
N GLU A 66 -19.26 17.49 -20.95
CA GLU A 66 -18.64 17.65 -22.28
C GLU A 66 -19.27 18.80 -23.11
N GLY A 67 -19.78 19.83 -22.44
CA GLY A 67 -20.26 21.05 -23.14
C GLY A 67 -21.65 20.96 -23.75
N GLY A 68 -22.42 19.91 -23.44
CA GLY A 68 -23.82 19.75 -23.86
C GLY A 68 -24.11 18.44 -24.60
N GLN A 69 -23.07 17.77 -25.11
CA GLN A 69 -23.17 16.41 -25.64
C GLN A 69 -23.46 15.41 -24.51
N THR A 70 -24.03 14.25 -24.86
CA THR A 70 -24.10 13.08 -23.97
C THR A 70 -22.68 12.68 -23.51
N PRO A 71 -22.36 12.78 -22.22
CA PRO A 71 -21.04 12.45 -21.70
C PRO A 71 -20.58 11.03 -22.02
N PHE A 72 -19.28 10.85 -22.21
CA PHE A 72 -18.67 9.55 -22.50
C PHE A 72 -19.05 8.45 -21.50
N TYR A 73 -19.12 8.76 -20.20
CA TYR A 73 -19.47 7.78 -19.16
C TYR A 73 -20.95 7.34 -19.19
N LEU A 74 -21.79 8.01 -19.98
CA LEU A 74 -23.17 7.61 -20.26
C LEU A 74 -23.32 6.91 -21.62
N SER A 75 -22.43 7.21 -22.56
CA SER A 75 -22.42 6.61 -23.90
C SER A 75 -22.04 5.12 -23.86
N ILE A 76 -21.23 4.70 -22.88
CA ILE A 76 -20.88 3.28 -22.68
C ILE A 76 -22.06 2.53 -22.06
N PRO A 77 -22.47 1.38 -22.62
CA PRO A 77 -23.55 0.58 -22.04
C PRO A 77 -23.16 0.06 -20.65
N LYS A 78 -24.15 -0.02 -19.76
CA LYS A 78 -23.95 -0.64 -18.44
C LYS A 78 -23.76 -2.14 -18.60
N TYR A 79 -22.75 -2.67 -17.95
CA TYR A 79 -22.51 -4.11 -17.84
C TYR A 79 -22.17 -4.45 -16.39
N GLY A 80 -22.57 -5.64 -15.94
CA GLY A 80 -22.48 -6.10 -14.55
C GLY A 80 -21.06 -6.43 -14.05
N PHE A 81 -20.03 -5.68 -14.49
CA PHE A 81 -18.62 -5.96 -14.15
C PHE A 81 -18.39 -6.10 -12.64
N ASN A 82 -18.96 -5.17 -11.87
CA ASN A 82 -18.82 -5.10 -10.42
C ASN A 82 -20.07 -5.61 -9.69
N GLU A 83 -20.97 -6.32 -10.36
CA GLU A 83 -22.15 -6.85 -9.70
C GLU A 83 -21.74 -7.84 -8.59
N GLY A 84 -22.29 -7.66 -7.39
CA GLY A 84 -21.95 -8.44 -6.21
C GLY A 84 -20.53 -8.24 -5.67
N HIS A 85 -19.75 -7.26 -6.14
CA HIS A 85 -18.34 -7.09 -5.73
C HIS A 85 -18.16 -6.95 -4.21
N SER A 86 -19.16 -6.42 -3.50
CA SER A 86 -19.16 -6.25 -2.05
C SER A 86 -19.32 -7.55 -1.27
N CYS A 87 -19.84 -8.59 -1.92
CA CYS A 87 -20.09 -9.92 -1.34
C CYS A 87 -19.09 -10.98 -1.85
N ARG A 88 -18.22 -10.63 -2.80
CA ARG A 88 -17.20 -11.54 -3.33
C ARG A 88 -16.17 -11.84 -2.24
N ARG A 89 -15.91 -13.12 -2.01
CA ARG A 89 -14.89 -13.57 -1.05
C ARG A 89 -13.51 -13.34 -1.64
N GLN A 90 -12.66 -12.64 -0.90
CA GLN A 90 -11.26 -12.41 -1.28
C GLN A 90 -10.34 -13.25 -0.38
N TYR A 91 -9.27 -13.77 -0.94
CA TYR A 91 -8.25 -14.51 -0.22
C TYR A 91 -6.89 -13.90 -0.52
N HIS A 92 -6.09 -13.68 0.51
CA HIS A 92 -4.76 -13.15 0.32
C HIS A 92 -3.85 -14.24 -0.25
N PRO A 93 -3.15 -14.01 -1.38
CA PRO A 93 -2.25 -15.00 -1.92
C PRO A 93 -1.03 -15.17 -1.00
N LEU A 94 -0.70 -16.40 -0.64
CA LEU A 94 0.51 -16.76 0.07
C LEU A 94 1.28 -17.79 -0.75
N SER A 95 2.46 -17.41 -1.23
CA SER A 95 3.31 -18.32 -1.98
C SER A 95 4.05 -19.30 -1.06
N LEU A 96 4.33 -20.48 -1.58
CA LEU A 96 5.11 -21.49 -0.87
C LEU A 96 6.54 -21.02 -0.60
N GLN A 97 7.15 -20.24 -1.52
CA GLN A 97 8.45 -19.62 -1.30
C GLN A 97 8.43 -18.66 -0.11
N ARG A 98 7.37 -17.84 0.00
CA ARG A 98 7.22 -16.93 1.14
C ARG A 98 7.06 -17.69 2.46
N LEU A 99 6.32 -18.79 2.44
CA LEU A 99 6.15 -19.65 3.61
C LEU A 99 7.47 -20.30 4.03
N GLN A 100 8.23 -20.86 3.08
CA GLN A 100 9.56 -21.43 3.35
C GLN A 100 10.51 -20.38 3.93
N TYR A 101 10.54 -19.17 3.37
CA TYR A 101 11.34 -18.05 3.88
C TYR A 101 11.02 -17.72 5.34
N LEU A 102 9.74 -17.80 5.75
CA LEU A 102 9.35 -17.56 7.14
C LEU A 102 9.82 -18.66 8.09
N ILE A 103 9.85 -19.91 7.62
CA ILE A 103 10.39 -21.05 8.38
C ILE A 103 11.90 -20.92 8.51
N ASP A 104 12.61 -20.57 7.44
CA ASP A 104 14.08 -20.44 7.44
C ASP A 104 14.55 -19.32 8.38
N LEU A 105 13.76 -18.24 8.50
CA LEU A 105 13.99 -17.19 9.48
C LEU A 105 13.64 -17.58 10.93
N GLY A 106 13.07 -18.76 11.16
CA GLY A 106 12.59 -19.21 12.48
C GLY A 106 11.39 -18.42 12.99
N ARG A 107 10.58 -17.82 12.11
CA ARG A 107 9.37 -17.07 12.50
C ARG A 107 8.13 -17.94 12.57
N VAL A 108 8.14 -19.06 11.87
CA VAL A 108 7.05 -20.04 11.84
C VAL A 108 7.66 -21.39 12.12
N ASP A 109 7.20 -22.05 13.18
CA ASP A 109 7.68 -23.36 13.56
C ASP A 109 6.92 -24.45 12.78
N PRO A 110 7.62 -25.28 11.97
CA PRO A 110 6.98 -26.33 11.19
C PRO A 110 6.55 -27.54 12.05
N THR A 111 6.95 -27.59 13.32
CA THR A 111 6.58 -28.66 14.26
C THR A 111 5.15 -28.51 14.78
N GLN A 112 4.61 -27.29 14.78
CA GLN A 112 3.25 -26.98 15.19
C GLN A 112 2.34 -26.80 13.97
N PRO A 113 1.01 -26.96 14.12
CA PRO A 113 0.09 -26.63 13.04
C PRO A 113 0.18 -25.15 12.66
N ILE A 114 0.33 -24.88 11.36
CA ILE A 114 0.42 -23.52 10.82
C ILE A 114 -0.99 -22.92 10.68
N ASP A 115 -1.40 -22.18 11.69
CA ASP A 115 -2.67 -21.45 11.71
C ASP A 115 -2.57 -20.03 11.13
N LEU A 116 -3.73 -19.44 10.83
CA LEU A 116 -3.84 -18.05 10.37
C LEU A 116 -3.26 -17.05 11.38
N THR A 117 -3.41 -17.36 12.68
CA THR A 117 -2.87 -16.59 13.80
C THR A 117 -1.35 -16.59 13.78
N GLN A 118 -0.73 -17.76 13.57
CA GLN A 118 0.73 -17.90 13.44
C GLN A 118 1.26 -17.09 12.24
N LEU A 119 0.58 -17.17 11.10
CA LEU A 119 0.96 -16.39 9.90
C LEU A 119 0.84 -14.88 10.11
N THR A 120 -0.17 -14.43 10.86
CA THR A 120 -0.37 -13.00 11.16
C THR A 120 0.68 -12.51 12.17
N ASN A 121 0.95 -13.30 13.21
CA ASN A 121 1.97 -13.01 14.22
C ASN A 121 3.38 -12.93 13.63
N ALA A 122 3.71 -13.86 12.72
CA ALA A 122 4.97 -13.86 11.96
C ALA A 122 5.10 -12.71 10.95
N ARG A 123 4.02 -11.91 10.77
CA ARG A 123 3.88 -10.91 9.70
C ARG A 123 4.10 -11.51 8.31
N GLY A 124 3.67 -12.76 8.14
CA GLY A 124 3.67 -13.46 6.86
C GLY A 124 2.56 -12.98 5.94
N VAL A 125 1.39 -12.70 6.52
CA VAL A 125 0.19 -12.21 5.83
C VAL A 125 -0.43 -11.06 6.61
N THR A 126 -0.96 -10.05 5.90
CA THR A 126 -1.81 -8.99 6.50
C THR A 126 -3.23 -9.15 6.00
N ILE A 127 -4.14 -9.55 6.89
CA ILE A 127 -5.56 -9.79 6.58
C ILE A 127 -6.38 -8.63 7.08
N GLN A 128 -7.33 -8.15 6.28
CA GLN A 128 -8.23 -7.06 6.64
C GLN A 128 -9.68 -7.55 6.58
N PRO A 129 -10.26 -8.00 7.72
CA PRO A 129 -11.64 -8.52 7.76
C PRO A 129 -12.67 -7.55 7.16
N LEU A 130 -12.49 -6.25 7.37
CA LEU A 130 -13.36 -5.18 6.84
C LEU A 130 -13.38 -5.11 5.30
N LYS A 131 -12.33 -5.62 4.63
CA LYS A 131 -12.24 -5.64 3.17
C LYS A 131 -12.83 -6.90 2.54
N ARG A 132 -13.56 -7.71 3.30
CA ARG A 132 -14.13 -9.00 2.87
C ARG A 132 -13.02 -10.02 2.52
N ASP A 133 -11.92 -9.95 3.25
CA ASP A 133 -10.90 -10.98 3.24
C ASP A 133 -11.39 -12.17 4.08
N TYR A 134 -11.55 -13.33 3.47
CA TYR A 134 -12.02 -14.57 4.12
C TYR A 134 -10.88 -15.51 4.51
N GLY A 135 -9.63 -15.12 4.26
CA GLY A 135 -8.45 -15.87 4.66
C GLY A 135 -7.33 -15.79 3.65
N VAL A 136 -6.60 -16.88 3.54
CA VAL A 136 -5.39 -16.99 2.73
C VAL A 136 -5.56 -18.08 1.69
N GLN A 137 -5.13 -17.79 0.47
CA GLN A 137 -5.05 -18.75 -0.62
C GLN A 137 -3.58 -19.11 -0.84
N LEU A 138 -3.25 -20.39 -0.74
CA LEU A 138 -1.91 -20.86 -1.09
C LEU A 138 -1.76 -20.90 -2.60
N VAL A 139 -0.65 -20.35 -3.10
CA VAL A 139 -0.34 -20.25 -4.54
C VAL A 139 0.91 -21.08 -4.84
N GLU A 140 0.83 -21.89 -5.89
CA GLU A 140 1.97 -22.61 -6.44
C GLU A 140 2.80 -21.66 -7.32
N GLU A 141 4.10 -21.56 -7.02
CA GLU A 141 5.09 -20.93 -7.89
C GLU A 141 5.99 -22.04 -8.48
N VAL A 142 6.10 -22.08 -9.81
CA VAL A 142 6.82 -23.12 -10.55
C VAL A 142 8.33 -22.99 -10.32
N GLY A 143 9.01 -24.11 -10.05
CA GLY A 143 10.47 -24.20 -10.18
C GLY A 143 11.30 -24.33 -8.90
N ILE A 144 10.71 -24.63 -7.74
CA ILE A 144 11.45 -24.76 -6.47
C ILE A 144 11.13 -26.08 -5.77
N GLN A 145 12.16 -26.79 -5.31
CA GLN A 145 12.03 -27.94 -4.41
C GLN A 145 11.83 -27.43 -2.98
N TYR A 146 10.69 -27.75 -2.37
CA TYR A 146 10.38 -27.36 -0.99
C TYR A 146 10.75 -28.48 -0.03
N LYS A 147 11.57 -28.16 0.99
CA LYS A 147 12.06 -29.14 1.98
C LYS A 147 10.94 -29.65 2.89
N TYR A 148 10.02 -28.78 3.25
CA TYR A 148 8.79 -29.16 3.94
C TYR A 148 7.72 -29.41 2.90
N ILE A 149 7.62 -30.67 2.45
CA ILE A 149 6.48 -31.15 1.70
C ILE A 149 5.30 -31.03 2.67
N ILE A 150 4.45 -30.02 2.50
CA ILE A 150 3.13 -30.01 3.12
C ILE A 150 2.36 -31.14 2.41
N SER A 151 2.60 -32.38 2.87
CA SER A 151 2.06 -33.63 2.35
C SER A 151 0.58 -33.67 2.72
N GLY A 152 -0.22 -32.90 1.99
CA GLY A 152 -1.52 -32.55 2.54
C GLY A 152 -2.30 -31.57 1.71
N SER A 153 -2.13 -31.62 0.39
CA SER A 153 -3.20 -31.25 -0.53
C SER A 153 -3.50 -29.76 -0.57
N ILE A 154 -3.12 -29.14 -1.69
CA ILE A 154 -3.65 -27.84 -2.14
C ILE A 154 -5.20 -27.87 -2.21
N LYS A 155 -5.81 -29.06 -2.20
CA LYS A 155 -7.24 -29.28 -1.98
C LYS A 155 -7.67 -29.43 -0.50
N SER A 156 -6.85 -29.89 0.46
CA SER A 156 -7.34 -30.12 1.85
C SER A 156 -7.27 -28.91 2.77
N VAL A 157 -6.26 -28.05 2.63
CA VAL A 157 -6.13 -26.83 3.46
C VAL A 157 -7.31 -25.88 3.22
N PHE A 158 -7.75 -25.77 1.96
CA PHE A 158 -8.91 -24.97 1.57
C PHE A 158 -10.23 -25.46 2.21
N TYR A 159 -10.40 -26.79 2.33
CA TYR A 159 -11.60 -27.40 2.94
C TYR A 159 -11.62 -27.28 4.47
N LYS A 160 -10.46 -27.35 5.15
CA LYS A 160 -10.39 -27.29 6.62
C LYS A 160 -10.69 -25.89 7.17
N VAL A 161 -10.14 -24.85 6.54
CA VAL A 161 -10.39 -23.46 6.94
C VAL A 161 -11.87 -23.06 6.73
N HIS A 162 -12.50 -23.55 5.65
CA HIS A 162 -13.91 -23.25 5.38
C HIS A 162 -14.88 -23.89 6.39
N LYS A 163 -14.59 -25.12 6.83
CA LYS A 163 -15.43 -25.87 7.78
C LYS A 163 -15.34 -25.31 9.20
N ALA A 164 -14.17 -24.81 9.61
CA ALA A 164 -13.99 -24.15 10.90
C ALA A 164 -14.77 -22.83 10.99
N PHE A 165 -14.81 -22.04 9.91
CA PHE A 165 -15.50 -20.75 9.90
C PHE A 165 -17.04 -20.88 9.92
N LEU A 166 -17.61 -21.93 9.31
CA LEU A 166 -19.05 -22.21 9.33
C LEU A 166 -19.55 -22.78 10.67
N ALA A 167 -18.68 -23.35 11.50
CA ALA A 167 -19.04 -23.91 12.80
C ALA A 167 -19.25 -22.82 13.88
N HIS A 168 -18.71 -21.61 13.69
CA HIS A 168 -18.81 -20.50 14.63
C HIS A 168 -19.99 -19.54 14.37
N HIS A 169 -20.82 -19.82 13.35
CA HIS A 169 -21.95 -18.97 12.96
C HIS A 169 -23.31 -19.72 12.96
N LYS A 170 -23.46 -20.70 13.86
CA LYS A 170 -24.76 -21.30 14.21
C LYS A 170 -25.06 -21.07 15.68
#